data_AF-A0A3N0FIY8-F1
#
_entry.id   AF-A0A3N0FIY8-F1
#
_cell.length_a   1.000
_cell.length_b   1.000
_cell.length_c   1.000
_cell.angle_alpha   90.00
_cell.angle_beta   90.00
_cell.angle_gamma   90.00
#
_symmetry.space_group_name_H-M   'P 1'
#
loop_
_entity.id
_entity.type
_entity.pdbx_description
1 polymer ?
#
loop_
_entity_poly.entity_id
_entity_poly.type
_entity_poly.pdbx_seq_one_letter_code
_entity_poly.pdbx_strand_id
1 'polypeptide(L)'
;MKRVQHLFVKSAIAIALSAGVLLPQTAAACSADGDYIGSVCYMAGTYCPANDYLPAYGQTLNVSQYQALYAVIGNLYGGTPGTTFVLPDLRGRTAIGAGPLNGSSPTYNT
;
A
#
# COMPACT_ATOMS: atom_id res chain seq x y z
N MET A 1 8.69 -18.21 -59.70
CA MET A 1 9.17 -17.17 -58.76
C MET A 1 8.26 -16.94 -57.54
N LYS A 2 7.22 -17.75 -57.26
CA LYS A 2 6.27 -17.53 -56.13
C LYS A 2 6.51 -18.40 -54.88
N ARG A 3 7.49 -19.31 -54.88
CA ARG A 3 7.76 -20.21 -53.74
C ARG A 3 8.73 -19.64 -52.68
N VAL A 4 9.48 -18.58 -53.01
CA VAL A 4 10.45 -17.96 -52.08
C VAL A 4 9.80 -16.89 -51.18
N GLN A 5 8.66 -16.30 -51.59
CA GLN A 5 7.92 -15.32 -50.77
C GLN A 5 7.23 -15.92 -49.54
N HIS A 6 6.91 -17.22 -49.53
CA HIS A 6 6.23 -17.86 -48.39
C HIS A 6 7.17 -18.26 -47.25
N LEU A 7 8.49 -18.29 -47.50
CA LEU A 7 9.50 -18.62 -46.48
C LEU A 7 9.80 -17.43 -45.56
N PHE A 8 9.72 -16.20 -46.06
CA PHE A 8 9.98 -15.00 -45.25
C PHE A 8 8.81 -14.61 -44.33
N VAL A 9 7.57 -14.96 -44.69
CA VAL A 9 6.38 -14.62 -43.89
C VAL A 9 6.25 -15.50 -42.63
N LYS A 10 6.80 -16.74 -42.66
CA LYS A 10 6.68 -17.69 -41.54
C LYS A 10 7.64 -17.43 -40.37
N SER A 11 8.70 -16.65 -40.57
CA SER A 11 9.72 -16.39 -39.54
C SER A 11 9.45 -15.16 -38.66
N ALA A 12 8.39 -14.39 -38.94
CA ALA A 12 8.07 -13.17 -38.19
C ALA A 12 7.39 -13.43 -36.82
N ILE A 13 7.06 -14.67 -36.47
CA ILE A 13 6.25 -15.00 -35.28
C ILE A 13 7.11 -15.42 -34.06
N ALA A 14 8.43 -15.59 -34.19
CA ALA A 14 9.27 -16.14 -33.10
C ALA A 14 10.01 -15.12 -32.21
N ILE A 15 9.87 -13.80 -32.44
CA ILE A 15 10.66 -12.79 -31.69
C ILE A 15 9.80 -11.92 -30.76
N ALA A 16 8.48 -12.13 -30.71
CA ALA A 16 7.61 -11.33 -29.84
C ALA A 16 7.55 -11.80 -28.36
N LEU A 17 8.16 -12.92 -28.01
CA LEU A 17 8.09 -13.51 -26.66
C LEU A 17 9.27 -13.17 -25.73
N SER A 18 10.35 -12.56 -26.24
CA SER A 18 11.56 -12.28 -25.43
C SER A 18 11.75 -10.80 -25.06
N ALA A 19 10.94 -9.88 -25.59
CA ALA A 19 11.09 -8.45 -25.30
C ALA A 19 10.22 -7.92 -24.15
N GLY A 20 9.29 -8.73 -23.61
CA GLY A 20 8.34 -8.30 -22.57
C GLY A 20 8.81 -8.49 -21.12
N VAL A 21 9.94 -9.17 -20.86
CA VAL A 21 10.35 -9.60 -19.51
C VAL A 21 11.46 -8.72 -18.90
N LEU A 22 11.96 -7.71 -19.62
CA LEU A 22 13.07 -6.87 -19.16
C LEU A 22 12.67 -5.46 -18.69
N LEU A 23 11.39 -5.14 -18.62
CA LEU A 23 10.98 -3.90 -17.96
C LEU A 23 11.18 -4.09 -16.44
N PRO A 24 11.90 -3.19 -15.75
CA PRO A 24 12.01 -3.25 -14.31
C PRO A 24 10.61 -3.11 -13.73
N GLN A 25 10.06 -4.22 -13.23
CA GLN A 25 8.87 -4.20 -12.40
C GLN A 25 9.28 -3.50 -11.09
N THR A 26 8.89 -2.23 -10.95
CA THR A 26 9.06 -1.53 -9.69
C THR A 26 8.25 -2.27 -8.64
N ALA A 27 8.92 -3.08 -7.82
CA ALA A 27 8.30 -3.76 -6.70
C ALA A 27 8.06 -2.73 -5.59
N ALA A 28 6.93 -2.02 -5.67
CA ALA A 28 6.46 -1.19 -4.58
C ALA A 28 5.56 -2.05 -3.69
N ALA A 29 6.06 -2.40 -2.50
CA ALA A 29 5.30 -3.16 -1.51
C ALA A 29 4.02 -2.41 -1.06
N CYS A 30 4.02 -1.09 -1.20
CA CYS A 30 2.83 -0.27 -1.06
C CYS A 30 2.54 0.38 -2.41
N SER A 31 1.52 -0.11 -3.07
CA SER A 31 1.08 0.41 -4.36
C SER A 31 0.02 1.48 -4.12
N ALA A 32 0.01 2.51 -4.97
CA ALA A 32 -1.02 3.55 -4.98
C ALA A 32 -2.36 3.03 -5.53
N ASP A 33 -2.33 2.00 -6.37
CA ASP A 33 -3.46 1.61 -7.22
C ASP A 33 -4.42 0.56 -6.63
N GLY A 34 -4.29 0.18 -5.35
CA GLY A 34 -5.07 -0.95 -4.82
C GLY A 34 -5.26 -1.07 -3.31
N ASP A 35 -4.80 -0.10 -2.52
CA ASP A 35 -4.92 -0.18 -1.06
C ASP A 35 -6.22 0.48 -0.57
N TYR A 36 -6.89 -0.18 0.37
CA TYR A 36 -8.06 0.40 1.05
C TYR A 36 -7.62 1.56 1.96
N ILE A 37 -8.43 2.62 2.01
CA ILE A 37 -8.21 3.74 2.95
C ILE A 37 -8.14 3.18 4.37
N GLY A 38 -7.09 3.53 5.11
CA GLY A 38 -6.81 3.01 6.45
C GLY A 38 -5.87 1.80 6.47
N SER A 39 -5.38 1.34 5.32
CA SER A 39 -4.28 0.37 5.27
C SER A 39 -2.98 0.95 5.85
N VAL A 40 -2.12 0.05 6.32
CA VAL A 40 -0.79 0.41 6.81
C VAL A 40 0.25 -0.15 5.86
N CYS A 41 0.98 0.76 5.26
CA CYS A 41 2.12 0.47 4.42
C CYS A 41 3.41 0.51 5.25
N TYR A 42 4.21 -0.57 5.19
CA TYR A 42 5.57 -0.60 5.74
C TYR A 42 6.59 -0.40 4.63
N MET A 43 7.48 0.57 4.81
CA MET A 43 8.55 0.88 3.86
C MET A 43 9.93 0.59 4.46
N ALA A 44 10.79 -0.04 3.65
CA ALA A 44 12.21 -0.21 3.98
C ALA A 44 13.04 1.06 3.70
N GLY A 45 12.49 1.99 2.91
CA GLY A 45 13.10 3.30 2.62
C GLY A 45 12.81 4.33 3.70
N THR A 46 13.48 5.48 3.61
CA THR A 46 13.32 6.60 4.56
C THR A 46 12.22 7.59 4.16
N TYR A 47 11.47 7.32 3.09
CA TYR A 47 10.45 8.22 2.56
C TYR A 47 9.06 7.58 2.65
N CYS A 48 8.06 8.42 2.97
CA CYS A 48 6.65 8.07 2.79
C CYS A 48 6.26 8.43 1.35
N PRO A 49 5.63 7.53 0.58
CA PRO A 49 5.14 7.86 -0.76
C PRO A 49 4.17 9.04 -0.65
N ALA A 50 4.50 10.15 -1.30
CA ALA A 50 3.64 11.31 -1.34
C ALA A 50 2.35 10.98 -2.12
N ASN A 51 1.26 11.68 -1.78
CA ASN A 51 -0.06 11.66 -2.42
C ASN A 51 -1.05 10.61 -1.88
N ASP A 52 -0.61 9.38 -1.62
CA ASP A 52 -1.54 8.30 -1.23
C ASP A 52 -1.41 7.89 0.25
N TYR A 53 -0.25 8.15 0.86
CA TYR A 53 0.05 7.73 2.23
C TYR A 53 0.43 8.92 3.11
N LEU A 54 0.11 8.76 4.40
CA LEU A 54 0.53 9.65 5.46
C LEU A 54 1.48 8.90 6.39
N PRO A 55 2.57 9.53 6.87
CA PRO A 55 3.47 8.88 7.81
C PRO A 55 2.72 8.60 9.12
N ALA A 56 2.71 7.36 9.59
CA ALA A 56 2.05 6.97 10.83
C ALA A 56 2.89 7.35 12.06
N TYR A 57 3.05 8.67 12.31
CA TYR A 57 3.91 9.23 13.37
C TYR A 57 3.11 9.88 14.50
N GLY A 58 1.81 9.55 14.66
CA GLY A 58 1.00 10.13 15.73
C GLY A 58 0.54 11.57 15.48
N GLN A 59 0.59 12.09 14.24
CA GLN A 59 0.14 13.45 13.98
C GLN A 59 -1.39 13.61 14.10
N THR A 60 -1.81 14.81 14.48
CA THR A 60 -3.23 15.20 14.48
C THR A 60 -3.62 15.75 13.10
N LEU A 61 -4.75 15.28 12.59
CA LEU A 61 -5.32 15.66 11.31
C LEU A 61 -6.72 16.26 11.51
N ASN A 62 -7.13 17.14 10.60
CA ASN A 62 -8.47 17.71 10.60
C ASN A 62 -9.44 16.77 9.87
N VAL A 63 -10.60 16.50 10.49
CA VAL A 63 -11.64 15.65 9.90
C VAL A 63 -12.10 16.23 8.57
N SER A 64 -12.20 17.57 8.44
CA SER A 64 -12.68 18.22 7.22
C SER A 64 -11.82 17.95 5.98
N GLN A 65 -10.52 17.68 6.15
CA GLN A 65 -9.61 17.34 5.04
C GLN A 65 -9.52 15.84 4.77
N TYR A 66 -9.70 15.00 5.79
CA TYR A 66 -9.48 13.55 5.71
C TYR A 66 -10.73 12.75 6.12
N GLN A 67 -11.88 13.15 5.61
CA GLN A 67 -13.20 12.58 5.95
C GLN A 67 -13.26 11.07 5.73
N ALA A 68 -12.74 10.58 4.60
CA ALA A 68 -12.76 9.16 4.28
C ALA A 68 -11.89 8.33 5.24
N LEU A 69 -10.71 8.84 5.62
CA LEU A 69 -9.85 8.18 6.59
C LEU A 69 -10.49 8.18 7.99
N TYR A 70 -11.07 9.32 8.41
CA TYR A 70 -11.80 9.41 9.67
C TYR A 70 -12.99 8.45 9.73
N ALA A 71 -13.70 8.23 8.63
CA ALA A 71 -14.81 7.27 8.57
C ALA A 71 -14.35 5.82 8.84
N VAL A 72 -13.08 5.48 8.55
CA VAL A 72 -12.51 4.15 8.77
C VAL A 72 -11.91 4.01 10.18
N ILE A 73 -11.05 4.94 10.60
CA ILE A 73 -10.29 4.80 11.86
C ILE A 73 -10.88 5.59 13.03
N GLY A 74 -11.83 6.49 12.78
CA GLY A 74 -12.42 7.37 13.79
C GLY A 74 -11.37 8.17 14.56
N ASN A 75 -11.60 8.32 15.85
CA ASN A 75 -10.68 8.96 16.80
C ASN A 75 -9.99 7.92 17.71
N LEU A 76 -9.80 6.67 17.24
CA LEU A 76 -9.24 5.56 18.03
C LEU A 76 -7.90 5.89 18.69
N TYR A 77 -7.09 6.73 18.06
CA TYR A 77 -5.77 7.15 18.56
C TYR A 77 -5.77 8.54 19.23
N GLY A 78 -6.96 9.14 19.43
CA GLY A 78 -7.14 10.45 20.06
C GLY A 78 -7.69 11.52 19.10
N GLY A 79 -7.77 12.75 19.61
CA GLY A 79 -8.36 13.91 18.94
C GLY A 79 -9.78 14.24 19.43
N THR A 80 -10.37 15.27 18.83
CA THR A 80 -11.72 15.74 19.18
C THR A 80 -12.74 15.20 18.18
N PRO A 81 -13.69 14.33 18.58
CA PRO A 81 -14.68 13.75 17.68
C PRO A 81 -15.34 14.78 16.75
N GLY A 82 -15.37 14.48 15.46
CA GLY A 82 -15.96 15.36 14.44
C GLY A 82 -15.14 16.59 14.06
N THR A 83 -14.03 16.90 14.75
CA THR A 83 -13.16 18.04 14.42
C THR A 83 -11.75 17.59 14.03
N THR A 84 -11.10 16.79 14.88
CA THR A 84 -9.75 16.28 14.67
C THR A 84 -9.64 14.82 15.05
N PHE A 85 -8.66 14.13 14.48
CA PHE A 85 -8.31 12.77 14.84
C PHE A 85 -6.81 12.57 14.74
N VAL A 86 -6.29 11.55 15.41
CA VAL A 86 -4.86 11.26 15.47
C VAL A 86 -4.58 9.99 14.68
N LEU A 87 -3.45 9.96 13.96
CA LEU A 87 -2.95 8.72 13.35
C LEU A 87 -2.26 7.84 14.40
N PRO A 88 -2.11 6.52 14.16
CA PRO A 88 -1.23 5.71 15.00
C PRO A 88 0.22 6.24 14.95
N ASP A 89 0.96 6.05 16.03
CA ASP A 89 2.42 6.22 16.06
C ASP A 89 3.09 4.86 15.95
N LEU A 90 3.59 4.53 14.76
CA LEU A 90 4.26 3.26 14.46
C LEU A 90 5.79 3.36 14.50
N ARG A 91 6.36 4.49 14.92
CA ARG A 91 7.82 4.63 15.01
C ARG A 91 8.37 3.67 16.07
N GLY A 92 9.27 2.78 15.65
CA GLY A 92 9.82 1.73 16.52
C GLY A 92 8.80 0.66 16.91
N ARG A 93 7.65 0.57 16.21
CA ARG A 93 6.62 -0.44 16.44
C ARG A 93 6.39 -1.27 15.18
N THR A 94 5.91 -2.48 15.38
CA THR A 94 5.47 -3.36 14.30
C THR A 94 4.04 -3.80 14.57
N ALA A 95 3.23 -3.94 13.53
CA ALA A 95 1.89 -4.50 13.64
C ALA A 95 2.00 -5.98 14.01
N ILE A 96 1.24 -6.38 15.02
CA ILE A 96 1.01 -7.78 15.37
C ILE A 96 -0.45 -8.10 15.05
N GLY A 97 -0.75 -9.38 14.80
CA GLY A 97 -2.11 -9.84 14.53
C GLY A 97 -3.09 -9.33 15.59
N ALA A 98 -4.26 -8.88 15.14
CA ALA A 98 -5.29 -8.37 16.05
C ALA A 98 -5.90 -9.53 16.85
N GLY A 99 -5.98 -9.33 18.16
CA GLY A 99 -6.61 -10.27 19.07
C GLY A 99 -5.68 -11.39 19.55
N PRO A 100 -6.22 -12.28 20.38
CA PRO A 100 -5.44 -13.34 20.99
C PRO A 100 -4.83 -14.32 20.01
N LEU A 101 -3.57 -14.68 20.25
CA LEU A 101 -3.06 -15.99 19.82
C LEU A 101 -3.87 -17.02 20.64
N ASN A 102 -4.87 -17.67 20.06
CA ASN A 102 -5.67 -18.72 20.71
C ASN A 102 -6.70 -18.26 21.78
N GLY A 103 -7.46 -17.19 21.53
CA GLY A 103 -8.62 -16.79 22.37
C GLY A 103 -8.32 -16.22 23.77
N SER A 104 -7.06 -16.11 24.19
CA SER A 104 -6.65 -15.46 25.44
C SER A 104 -6.56 -13.93 25.30
N SER A 105 -7.56 -13.19 25.76
CA SER A 105 -7.62 -11.71 25.72
C SER A 105 -6.25 -11.06 25.99
N PRO A 106 -5.77 -10.13 25.15
CA PRO A 106 -4.51 -9.44 25.41
C PRO A 106 -4.63 -8.60 26.68
N THR A 107 -3.95 -9.02 27.74
CA THR A 107 -3.75 -8.20 28.95
C THR A 107 -2.74 -7.11 28.60
N TYR A 108 -3.20 -6.03 27.99
CA TYR A 108 -2.42 -4.79 27.98
C TYR A 108 -2.37 -4.29 29.42
N ASN A 109 -1.22 -4.45 30.07
CA ASN A 109 -0.94 -3.83 31.36
C ASN A 109 -0.82 -2.32 31.13
N THR A 110 -1.77 -1.57 31.69
CA THR A 110 -1.73 -0.11 31.82
C THR A 110 -0.55 0.35 32.66
#